data_AF-A0A1I5HRT1-F1
#
_entry.id   AF-A0A1I5HRT1-F1
#
_cell.length_a   1.000
_cell.length_b   1.000
_cell.length_c   1.000
_cell.angle_alpha   90.00
_cell.angle_beta   90.00
_cell.angle_gamma   90.00
#
_symmetry.space_group_name_H-M   'P 1'
#
loop_
_entity.id
_entity.type
_entity.pdbx_description
1 polymer ?
#
loop_
_entity_poly.entity_id
_entity_poly.type
_entity_poly.pdbx_seq_one_letter_code
_entity_poly.pdbx_strand_id
1 'polypeptide(L)'
;MTRLFPISCFICCLFTLIACKSNKTKTPEHSPAITSIFSGDSGYLTKKTMLPYLLSEKLMDTTGQASEWNDIPESSPIAKYYLKGQHYIVCTENADASMLLFETSDRGHIQTHELYIHGSYGSCWHGVFGFGKLGDYFFLRTCNGGTAHNGTTLYLFKEIRPQEKTPYLFECYWQGLMSDNINFEQLNSRINVSHDSIMVHYRKIAGHRSDDMIISKVKTLEDFDMLFLMKDSVLVTTDTTLLKKIWI
;
A
#
# COMPACT_ATOMS: atom_id res chain seq x y z
N MET A 1 -6.10 54.39 37.29
CA MET A 1 -7.56 54.17 37.44
C MET A 1 -7.79 52.67 37.54
N THR A 2 -7.96 52.23 38.78
CA THR A 2 -8.34 50.87 39.20
C THR A 2 -9.85 50.69 38.99
N ARG A 3 -10.27 49.56 38.40
CA ARG A 3 -11.63 49.07 38.57
C ARG A 3 -11.65 47.57 38.88
N LEU A 4 -12.36 47.30 39.96
CA LEU A 4 -12.60 46.05 40.65
C LEU A 4 -13.72 45.23 39.96
N PHE A 5 -13.71 43.93 40.28
CA PHE A 5 -14.71 42.87 40.08
C PHE A 5 -16.17 43.26 40.40
N PRO A 6 -17.16 42.45 39.95
CA PRO A 6 -17.68 41.42 40.87
C PRO A 6 -17.88 40.02 40.26
N ILE A 7 -17.57 39.07 41.13
CA ILE A 7 -18.02 37.68 41.21
C ILE A 7 -19.55 37.66 41.44
N SER A 8 -20.30 36.72 40.83
CA SER A 8 -21.11 35.69 41.55
C SER A 8 -22.31 35.15 40.75
N CYS A 9 -22.63 33.89 41.06
CA CYS A 9 -23.92 33.19 40.90
C CYS A 9 -24.41 32.80 39.49
N PHE A 10 -24.37 31.50 39.16
CA PHE A 10 -25.56 30.64 39.35
C PHE A 10 -25.22 29.14 39.24
N ILE A 11 -25.18 28.51 40.41
CA ILE A 11 -25.46 27.08 40.59
C ILE A 11 -26.95 26.90 40.35
N CYS A 12 -27.39 26.21 39.30
CA CYS A 12 -28.64 25.44 39.28
C CYS A 12 -28.85 24.73 37.93
N CYS A 13 -28.28 23.55 37.75
CA CYS A 13 -28.84 22.51 36.85
C CYS A 13 -28.24 21.16 37.24
N LEU A 14 -28.46 20.79 38.50
CA LEU A 14 -28.45 19.41 38.97
C LEU A 14 -29.81 18.80 38.58
N PHE A 15 -29.81 17.54 38.14
CA PHE A 15 -30.96 16.66 37.85
C PHE A 15 -31.52 16.62 36.42
N THR A 16 -30.80 15.91 35.55
CA THR A 16 -31.42 14.83 34.75
C THR A 16 -30.50 13.60 34.77
N LEU A 17 -30.41 12.94 35.92
CA LEU A 17 -30.00 11.53 35.99
C LEU A 17 -31.13 10.70 35.36
N ILE A 18 -31.17 10.67 34.03
CA ILE A 18 -31.93 9.66 33.30
C ILE A 18 -31.21 8.35 33.56
N ALA A 19 -31.83 7.53 34.39
CA ALA A 19 -31.46 6.15 34.60
C ALA A 19 -31.52 5.41 33.25
N CYS A 20 -30.39 5.35 32.55
CA CYS A 20 -30.18 4.33 31.53
C CYS A 20 -30.22 2.98 32.26
N LYS A 21 -31.37 2.30 32.20
CA LYS A 21 -31.44 0.87 32.43
C LYS A 21 -30.39 0.23 31.55
N SER A 22 -29.29 -0.20 32.19
CA SER A 22 -28.31 -1.10 31.59
C SER A 22 -29.05 -2.40 31.31
N ASN A 23 -29.62 -2.49 30.11
CA ASN A 23 -29.85 -3.78 29.50
C ASN A 23 -28.47 -4.40 29.41
N LYS A 24 -28.21 -5.38 30.28
CA LYS A 24 -27.12 -6.34 30.11
C LYS A 24 -27.42 -7.07 28.82
N THR A 25 -27.07 -6.45 27.71
CA THR A 25 -26.96 -7.09 26.41
C THR A 25 -26.04 -8.26 26.67
N LYS A 26 -26.60 -9.48 26.53
CA LYS A 26 -25.83 -10.71 26.56
C LYS A 26 -24.61 -10.47 25.68
N THR A 27 -23.43 -10.52 26.30
CA THR A 27 -22.16 -10.49 25.60
C THR A 27 -22.29 -11.47 24.44
N PRO A 28 -22.06 -11.04 23.19
CA PRO A 28 -22.22 -11.93 22.06
C PRO A 28 -21.36 -13.15 22.30
N GLU A 29 -22.06 -14.28 22.23
CA GLU A 29 -21.57 -15.64 22.26
C GLU A 29 -20.23 -15.71 21.52
N HIS A 30 -19.22 -16.26 22.22
CA HIS A 30 -17.85 -16.45 21.73
C HIS A 30 -17.88 -16.81 20.24
N SER A 31 -17.52 -15.85 19.39
CA SER A 31 -17.26 -16.17 17.98
C SER A 31 -16.21 -17.28 17.99
N PRO A 32 -16.46 -18.39 17.27
CA PRO A 32 -15.57 -19.54 17.28
C PRO A 32 -14.15 -19.04 17.01
N ALA A 33 -13.21 -19.40 17.90
CA ALA A 33 -11.81 -19.03 17.74
C ALA A 33 -11.39 -19.47 16.33
N ILE A 34 -11.11 -18.50 15.46
CA ILE A 34 -10.69 -18.77 14.09
C ILE A 34 -9.42 -19.61 14.20
N THR A 35 -9.51 -20.86 13.74
CA THR A 35 -8.35 -21.73 13.59
C THR A 35 -7.38 -21.04 12.64
N SER A 36 -6.06 -21.18 12.89
CA SER A 36 -5.05 -20.46 12.12
C SER A 36 -5.29 -20.63 10.62
N ILE A 37 -5.50 -19.52 9.91
CA ILE A 37 -5.75 -19.51 8.46
C ILE A 37 -4.45 -19.63 7.65
N PHE A 38 -3.30 -19.62 8.32
CA PHE A 38 -1.97 -19.62 7.71
C PHE A 38 -1.37 -21.03 7.69
N SER A 39 -0.60 -21.32 6.65
CA SER A 39 0.08 -22.60 6.43
C SER A 39 1.55 -22.36 6.03
N GLY A 40 2.43 -22.30 7.03
CA GLY A 40 3.87 -22.12 6.83
C GLY A 40 4.29 -20.66 6.68
N ASP A 41 5.49 -20.43 6.13
CA ASP A 41 6.13 -19.11 6.15
C ASP A 41 5.59 -18.14 5.10
N SER A 42 4.93 -18.64 4.06
CA SER A 42 4.30 -17.81 3.03
C SER A 42 3.27 -18.60 2.25
N GLY A 43 2.27 -17.91 1.71
CA GLY A 43 1.27 -18.55 0.88
C GLY A 43 0.21 -17.60 0.37
N TYR A 44 -0.84 -18.19 -0.20
CA TYR A 44 -2.01 -17.49 -0.71
C TYR A 44 -3.23 -17.88 0.11
N LEU A 45 -4.14 -16.93 0.30
CA LEU A 45 -5.45 -17.17 0.92
C LEU A 45 -6.54 -16.93 -0.11
N THR A 46 -7.48 -17.86 -0.18
CA THR A 46 -8.60 -17.76 -1.11
C THR A 46 -9.69 -16.85 -0.55
N LYS A 47 -10.58 -16.37 -1.42
CA LYS A 47 -11.76 -15.60 -1.02
C LYS A 47 -12.55 -16.28 0.09
N LYS A 48 -12.79 -17.59 -0.03
CA LYS A 48 -13.50 -18.40 0.97
C LYS A 48 -12.95 -18.26 2.38
N THR A 49 -11.63 -18.16 2.51
CA THR A 49 -10.96 -18.06 3.81
C THR A 49 -10.80 -16.60 4.24
N MET A 50 -10.41 -15.74 3.31
CA MET A 50 -9.96 -14.38 3.60
C MET A 50 -11.12 -13.40 3.78
N LEU A 51 -12.17 -13.47 2.96
CA LEU A 51 -13.26 -12.50 3.02
C LEU A 51 -14.04 -12.55 4.35
N PRO A 52 -14.42 -13.72 4.90
CA PRO A 52 -15.06 -13.78 6.21
C PRO A 52 -14.18 -13.21 7.33
N TYR A 53 -12.86 -13.41 7.25
CA TYR A 53 -11.90 -12.89 8.21
C TYR A 53 -11.81 -11.35 8.16
N LEU A 54 -11.74 -10.76 6.97
CA LEU A 54 -11.72 -9.30 6.80
C LEU A 54 -13.01 -8.66 7.34
N LEU A 55 -14.16 -9.32 7.13
CA LEU A 55 -15.45 -8.88 7.64
C LEU A 55 -15.57 -8.99 9.16
N SER A 56 -15.08 -10.08 9.77
CA SER A 56 -15.12 -10.24 11.24
C SER A 56 -14.27 -9.18 11.95
N GLU A 57 -13.18 -8.77 11.31
CA GLU A 57 -12.25 -7.77 11.84
C GLU A 57 -12.61 -6.34 11.41
N LYS A 58 -13.72 -6.15 10.68
CA LYS A 58 -14.21 -4.85 10.19
C LYS A 58 -13.18 -4.08 9.36
N LEU A 59 -12.33 -4.80 8.64
CA LEU A 59 -11.29 -4.24 7.79
C LEU A 59 -11.80 -3.84 6.40
N MET A 60 -12.99 -4.30 6.02
CA MET A 60 -13.60 -4.00 4.74
C MET A 60 -15.08 -3.68 4.91
N ASP A 61 -15.52 -2.66 4.18
CA ASP A 61 -16.94 -2.36 4.00
C ASP A 61 -17.42 -2.97 2.68
N THR A 62 -18.24 -4.02 2.76
CA THR A 62 -18.86 -4.63 1.58
C THR A 62 -20.16 -3.95 1.17
N THR A 63 -20.61 -2.91 1.88
CA THR A 63 -21.87 -2.22 1.60
C THR A 63 -21.69 -1.25 0.42
N GLY A 64 -21.94 -1.74 -0.79
CA GLY A 64 -21.90 -0.94 -2.03
C GLY A 64 -21.01 -1.51 -3.13
N GLN A 65 -20.01 -2.31 -2.76
CA GLN A 65 -19.12 -3.03 -3.70
C GLN A 65 -19.37 -4.54 -3.73
N ALA A 66 -20.49 -5.00 -3.15
CA ALA A 66 -20.83 -6.42 -3.06
C ALA A 66 -20.87 -7.12 -4.43
N SER A 67 -21.20 -6.41 -5.52
CA SER A 67 -21.23 -7.00 -6.87
C SER A 67 -19.86 -7.50 -7.31
N GLU A 68 -18.79 -6.74 -7.07
CA GLU A 68 -17.44 -7.12 -7.52
C GLU A 68 -16.90 -8.32 -6.74
N TRP A 69 -17.14 -8.35 -5.43
CA TRP A 69 -16.78 -9.50 -4.61
C TRP A 69 -17.55 -10.76 -4.97
N ASN A 70 -18.82 -10.63 -5.37
CA ASN A 70 -19.65 -11.77 -5.76
C ASN A 70 -19.16 -12.45 -7.05
N ASP A 71 -18.55 -11.69 -7.95
CA ASP A 71 -18.04 -12.20 -9.23
C ASP A 71 -16.72 -12.99 -9.08
N ILE A 72 -16.01 -12.81 -7.96
CA ILE A 72 -14.77 -13.54 -7.66
C ILE A 72 -15.11 -14.95 -7.13
N PRO A 73 -14.63 -16.03 -7.77
CA PRO A 73 -14.81 -17.39 -7.26
C PRO A 73 -14.25 -17.60 -5.84
N GLU A 74 -14.92 -18.41 -5.03
CA GLU A 74 -14.50 -18.72 -3.65
C GLU A 74 -13.09 -19.35 -3.56
N SER A 75 -12.65 -20.04 -4.62
CA SER A 75 -11.33 -20.64 -4.73
C SER A 75 -10.24 -19.66 -5.19
N SER A 76 -10.60 -18.47 -5.66
CA SER A 76 -9.63 -17.51 -6.17
C SER A 76 -8.75 -16.97 -5.03
N PRO A 77 -7.42 -16.91 -5.20
CA PRO A 77 -6.54 -16.26 -4.25
C PRO A 77 -6.82 -14.75 -4.25
N ILE A 78 -7.15 -14.19 -3.10
CA ILE A 78 -7.39 -12.74 -2.94
C ILE A 78 -6.42 -12.09 -1.96
N ALA A 79 -5.57 -12.88 -1.33
CA ALA A 79 -4.51 -12.37 -0.46
C ALA A 79 -3.26 -13.23 -0.54
N LYS A 80 -2.14 -12.61 -0.19
CA LYS A 80 -0.83 -13.24 -0.05
C LYS A 80 -0.22 -12.84 1.29
N TYR A 81 0.46 -13.78 1.94
CA TYR A 81 1.04 -13.56 3.26
C TYR A 81 2.48 -14.05 3.37
N TYR A 82 3.19 -13.51 4.36
CA TYR A 82 4.51 -13.93 4.78
C TYR A 82 4.67 -13.85 6.30
N LEU A 83 5.39 -14.80 6.88
CA LEU A 83 5.77 -14.81 8.29
C LEU A 83 6.84 -13.74 8.57
N LYS A 84 6.63 -13.00 9.65
CA LYS A 84 7.50 -11.97 10.23
C LYS A 84 7.62 -12.22 11.74
N GLY A 85 8.65 -12.96 12.14
CA GLY A 85 8.83 -13.37 13.53
C GLY A 85 7.71 -14.32 13.98
N GLN A 86 6.82 -13.86 14.85
CA GLN A 86 5.64 -14.63 15.33
C GLN A 86 4.32 -14.14 14.70
N HIS A 87 4.38 -13.16 13.81
CA HIS A 87 3.22 -12.57 13.15
C HIS A 87 3.28 -12.81 11.64
N TYR A 88 2.19 -12.51 10.96
CA TYR A 88 2.09 -12.54 9.51
C TYR A 88 1.85 -11.12 8.99
N ILE A 89 2.55 -10.75 7.92
CA ILE A 89 2.13 -9.62 7.07
C ILE A 89 1.32 -10.18 5.92
N VAL A 90 0.10 -9.68 5.79
CA VAL A 90 -0.85 -10.07 4.76
C VAL A 90 -1.16 -8.86 3.90
N CYS A 91 -1.26 -9.09 2.59
CA CYS A 91 -1.74 -8.12 1.64
C CYS A 91 -2.90 -8.72 0.88
N THR A 92 -4.04 -8.03 0.88
CA THR A 92 -5.24 -8.37 0.12
C THR A 92 -5.60 -7.21 -0.77
N GLU A 93 -6.17 -7.51 -1.92
CA GLU A 93 -6.80 -6.49 -2.75
C GLU A 93 -8.12 -6.10 -2.12
N ASN A 94 -8.48 -4.82 -2.24
CA ASN A 94 -9.78 -4.28 -1.89
C ASN A 94 -10.54 -3.92 -3.16
N ALA A 95 -11.87 -3.92 -3.10
CA ALA A 95 -12.70 -3.70 -4.29
C ALA A 95 -12.61 -2.25 -4.83
N ASP A 96 -12.18 -1.29 -4.03
CA ASP A 96 -11.96 0.10 -4.45
C ASP A 96 -10.63 0.35 -5.18
N ALA A 97 -9.98 -0.69 -5.72
CA ALA A 97 -8.65 -0.58 -6.31
C ALA A 97 -7.62 -0.03 -5.31
N SER A 98 -7.66 -0.52 -4.07
CA SER A 98 -6.60 -0.35 -3.08
C SER A 98 -6.07 -1.70 -2.61
N MET A 99 -4.85 -1.71 -2.06
CA MET A 99 -4.27 -2.86 -1.38
C MET A 99 -4.39 -2.64 0.11
N LEU A 100 -5.03 -3.55 0.83
CA LEU A 100 -5.02 -3.55 2.28
C LEU A 100 -3.86 -4.40 2.78
N LEU A 101 -2.95 -3.77 3.52
CA LEU A 101 -1.88 -4.46 4.24
C LEU A 101 -2.22 -4.52 5.72
N PHE A 102 -1.97 -5.67 6.36
CA PHE A 102 -2.13 -5.79 7.80
C PHE A 102 -1.16 -6.80 8.41
N GLU A 103 -0.81 -6.56 9.67
CA GLU A 103 -0.04 -7.47 10.50
C GLU A 103 -0.97 -8.16 11.48
N THR A 104 -0.91 -9.49 11.54
CA THR A 104 -1.79 -10.30 12.37
C THR A 104 -1.05 -11.45 13.05
N SER A 105 -1.50 -11.85 14.23
CA SER A 105 -0.95 -13.04 14.91
C SER A 105 -1.35 -14.34 14.19
N ASP A 106 -0.70 -15.43 14.57
CA ASP A 106 -1.09 -16.80 14.17
C ASP A 106 -2.55 -17.16 14.54
N ARG A 107 -3.10 -16.47 15.55
CA ARG A 107 -4.49 -16.56 16.01
C ARG A 107 -5.45 -15.58 15.31
N GLY A 108 -4.95 -14.79 14.36
CA GLY A 108 -5.77 -13.89 13.56
C GLY A 108 -6.10 -12.54 14.22
N HIS A 109 -5.42 -12.13 15.28
CA HIS A 109 -5.60 -10.79 15.83
C HIS A 109 -4.78 -9.75 15.07
N ILE A 110 -5.44 -8.80 14.41
CA ILE A 110 -4.77 -7.70 13.70
C ILE A 110 -4.19 -6.70 14.69
N GLN A 111 -2.93 -6.34 14.46
CA GLN A 111 -2.18 -5.39 15.27
C GLN A 111 -2.08 -4.03 14.58
N THR A 112 -1.88 -4.03 13.27
CA THR A 112 -1.80 -2.83 12.44
C THR A 112 -2.34 -3.13 11.05
N HIS A 113 -2.95 -2.15 10.41
CA HIS A 113 -3.38 -2.22 9.03
C HIS A 113 -3.24 -0.85 8.37
N GLU A 114 -3.08 -0.86 7.06
CA GLU A 114 -2.96 0.34 6.23
C GLU A 114 -3.52 0.07 4.84
N LEU A 115 -4.25 1.06 4.31
CA LEU A 115 -4.70 1.05 2.93
C LEU A 115 -3.66 1.73 2.04
N TYR A 116 -3.23 1.03 1.00
CA TYR A 116 -2.35 1.54 -0.03
C TYR A 116 -3.15 1.75 -1.31
N ILE A 117 -3.37 3.00 -1.66
CA ILE A 117 -4.03 3.38 -2.90
C ILE A 117 -3.12 2.98 -4.06
N HIS A 118 -3.68 2.31 -5.05
CA HIS A 118 -3.01 2.06 -6.31
C HIS A 118 -3.82 2.66 -7.47
N GLY A 119 -3.17 2.96 -8.59
CA GLY A 119 -3.83 3.43 -9.79
C GLY A 119 -4.37 2.27 -10.62
N SER A 120 -4.08 2.27 -11.92
CA SER A 120 -4.62 1.28 -12.87
C SER A 120 -4.07 -0.14 -12.62
N TYR A 121 -4.98 -1.05 -12.27
CA TYR A 121 -4.73 -2.42 -11.79
C TYR A 121 -4.25 -3.40 -12.90
N GLY A 122 -4.81 -3.29 -14.11
CA GLY A 122 -4.77 -4.40 -15.08
C GLY A 122 -3.44 -4.65 -15.80
N SER A 123 -2.53 -3.67 -15.88
CA SER A 123 -1.38 -3.75 -16.79
C SER A 123 -0.08 -4.21 -16.15
N CYS A 124 0.03 -4.18 -14.81
CA CYS A 124 1.35 -4.19 -14.18
C CYS A 124 1.81 -5.49 -13.58
N TRP A 125 0.88 -6.36 -13.23
CA TRP A 125 1.24 -7.56 -12.50
C TRP A 125 1.10 -8.84 -13.33
N HIS A 126 0.55 -8.77 -14.54
CA HIS A 126 0.36 -9.92 -15.43
C HIS A 126 -0.24 -11.15 -14.71
N GLY A 127 -1.15 -10.92 -13.74
CA GLY A 127 -1.75 -11.97 -12.91
C GLY A 127 -0.95 -12.40 -11.66
N VAL A 128 0.13 -11.70 -11.31
CA VAL A 128 0.91 -11.91 -10.08
C VAL A 128 0.41 -10.96 -8.99
N PHE A 129 0.48 -11.37 -7.71
CA PHE A 129 0.23 -10.45 -6.60
C PHE A 129 1.34 -9.38 -6.55
N GLY A 130 0.98 -8.10 -6.57
CA GLY A 130 1.91 -6.96 -6.41
C GLY A 130 2.66 -6.93 -5.07
N PHE A 131 2.38 -7.87 -4.16
CA PHE A 131 3.00 -7.99 -2.86
C PHE A 131 4.01 -9.15 -2.79
N GLY A 132 5.16 -8.89 -2.17
CA GLY A 132 6.17 -9.93 -2.00
C GLY A 132 7.23 -9.64 -0.95
N LYS A 133 8.28 -10.49 -0.96
CA LYS A 133 9.44 -10.36 -0.08
C LYS A 133 10.72 -10.34 -0.92
N LEU A 134 11.65 -9.45 -0.57
CA LEU A 134 12.95 -9.29 -1.20
C LEU A 134 14.02 -9.16 -0.10
N GLY A 135 14.75 -10.24 0.15
CA GLY A 135 15.63 -10.32 1.33
C GLY A 135 14.82 -10.17 2.62
N ASP A 136 15.22 -9.21 3.46
CA ASP A 136 14.54 -8.90 4.73
C ASP A 136 13.41 -7.88 4.60
N TYR A 137 13.08 -7.48 3.36
CA TYR A 137 12.09 -6.45 3.08
C TYR A 137 10.83 -7.10 2.52
N PHE A 138 9.69 -6.56 2.91
CA PHE A 138 8.45 -6.72 2.16
C PHE A 138 8.39 -5.65 1.09
N PHE A 139 7.74 -5.98 -0.01
CA PHE A 139 7.49 -5.02 -1.08
C PHE A 139 6.02 -4.99 -1.46
N LEU A 140 5.55 -3.79 -1.79
CA LEU A 140 4.29 -3.58 -2.49
C LEU A 140 4.58 -2.82 -3.79
N ARG A 141 4.23 -3.45 -4.91
CA ARG A 141 4.30 -2.87 -6.24
C ARG A 141 2.95 -2.29 -6.59
N THR A 142 2.88 -0.98 -6.78
CA THR A 142 1.68 -0.30 -7.30
C THR A 142 1.95 0.22 -8.70
N CYS A 143 0.88 0.50 -9.43
CA CYS A 143 0.97 1.11 -10.74
C CYS A 143 0.12 2.33 -10.88
N ASN A 144 0.66 3.27 -11.63
CA ASN A 144 0.03 4.53 -11.96
C ASN A 144 0.01 4.62 -13.48
N GLY A 145 -1.16 4.88 -14.04
CA GLY A 145 -1.33 4.92 -15.48
C GLY A 145 -2.37 5.95 -15.88
N GLY A 146 -2.18 6.51 -17.06
CA GLY A 146 -3.10 7.42 -17.73
C GLY A 146 -2.75 7.49 -19.22
N THR A 147 -3.48 8.31 -19.97
CA THR A 147 -3.41 8.35 -21.45
C THR A 147 -2.01 8.59 -22.01
N ALA A 148 -1.15 9.30 -21.27
CA ALA A 148 0.17 9.73 -21.69
C ALA A 148 1.28 9.34 -20.69
N HIS A 149 0.96 8.51 -19.70
CA HIS A 149 1.93 8.09 -18.68
C HIS A 149 1.64 6.68 -18.17
N ASN A 150 2.68 5.92 -17.88
CA ASN A 150 2.58 4.66 -17.14
C ASN A 150 3.82 4.52 -16.26
N GLY A 151 3.66 4.08 -15.03
CA GLY A 151 4.77 3.88 -14.11
C GLY A 151 4.45 2.84 -13.06
N THR A 152 5.50 2.20 -12.60
CA THR A 152 5.45 1.23 -11.51
C THR A 152 6.25 1.76 -10.34
N THR A 153 5.60 1.79 -9.18
CA THR A 153 6.17 2.22 -7.91
C THR A 153 6.34 1.02 -7.01
N LEU A 154 7.49 0.89 -6.37
CA LEU A 154 7.80 -0.18 -5.42
C LEU A 154 8.02 0.40 -4.03
N TYR A 155 7.07 0.16 -3.13
CA TYR A 155 7.21 0.43 -1.71
C TYR A 155 8.00 -0.71 -1.08
N LEU A 156 9.06 -0.38 -0.33
CA LEU A 156 9.89 -1.35 0.37
C LEU A 156 9.89 -1.03 1.87
N PHE A 157 9.55 -2.02 2.69
CA PHE A 157 9.34 -1.81 4.12
C PHE A 157 9.62 -3.07 4.94
N LYS A 158 9.96 -2.86 6.22
CA LYS A 158 10.05 -3.92 7.24
C LYS A 158 8.85 -3.91 8.20
N GLU A 159 8.14 -2.79 8.26
CA GLU A 159 6.99 -2.52 9.11
C GLU A 159 5.91 -1.85 8.28
N ILE A 160 4.63 -2.17 8.54
CA ILE A 160 3.51 -1.49 7.91
C ILE A 160 3.45 -0.06 8.44
N ARG A 161 3.38 0.89 7.53
CA ARG A 161 3.31 2.32 7.81
C ARG A 161 2.34 2.98 6.83
N PRO A 162 1.80 4.16 7.19
CA PRO A 162 1.02 4.97 6.28
C PRO A 162 1.72 5.14 4.92
N GLN A 163 0.97 5.02 3.83
CA GLN A 163 1.51 5.03 2.46
C GLN A 163 2.35 6.29 2.21
N GLU A 164 1.91 7.45 2.71
CA GLU A 164 2.58 8.75 2.57
C GLU A 164 3.90 8.84 3.36
N LYS A 165 4.10 7.96 4.33
CA LYS A 165 5.33 7.85 5.14
C LYS A 165 6.23 6.71 4.68
N THR A 166 5.79 5.93 3.71
CA THR A 166 6.51 4.76 3.22
C THR A 166 7.33 5.15 2.00
N PRO A 167 8.67 5.08 2.08
CA PRO A 167 9.52 5.36 0.93
C PRO A 167 9.20 4.40 -0.21
N TYR A 168 9.31 4.93 -1.42
CA TYR A 168 9.11 4.15 -2.62
C TYR A 168 10.21 4.42 -3.64
N LEU A 169 10.39 3.44 -4.51
CA LEU A 169 11.29 3.47 -5.66
C LEU A 169 10.47 3.45 -6.93
N PHE A 170 10.99 4.05 -8.00
CA PHE A 170 10.40 3.85 -9.32
C PHE A 170 11.01 2.62 -9.97
N GLU A 171 10.18 1.60 -10.21
CA GLU A 171 10.66 0.42 -10.94
C GLU A 171 10.79 0.73 -12.43
N CYS A 172 9.76 1.35 -12.98
CA CYS A 172 9.75 1.91 -14.30
C CYS A 172 8.86 3.16 -14.36
N TYR A 173 9.14 4.02 -15.33
CA TYR A 173 8.30 5.15 -15.67
C TYR A 173 8.37 5.35 -17.17
N TRP A 174 7.25 5.71 -17.77
CA TRP A 174 7.15 6.14 -19.15
C TRP A 174 6.18 7.31 -19.22
N GLN A 175 6.57 8.35 -19.94
CA GLN A 175 5.70 9.47 -20.28
C GLN A 175 5.92 9.85 -21.73
N GLY A 176 4.85 10.17 -22.44
CA GLY A 176 4.93 10.69 -23.80
C GLY A 176 3.66 11.41 -24.20
N LEU A 177 3.82 12.57 -24.84
CA LEU A 177 2.69 13.31 -25.40
C LEU A 177 2.30 12.71 -26.74
N MET A 178 1.01 12.40 -26.91
CA MET A 178 0.48 11.96 -28.20
C MET A 178 0.37 13.17 -29.14
N SER A 179 1.41 13.37 -29.96
CA SER A 179 1.43 14.31 -31.09
C SER A 179 2.25 13.70 -32.24
N ASP A 180 2.25 14.34 -33.41
CA ASP A 180 3.00 13.97 -34.61
C ASP A 180 4.52 13.79 -34.38
N ASN A 181 5.02 14.18 -33.19
CA ASN A 181 6.36 13.87 -32.71
C ASN A 181 6.30 13.54 -31.21
N ILE A 182 6.20 12.26 -30.87
CA ILE A 182 6.13 11.82 -29.47
C ILE A 182 7.51 12.00 -28.85
N ASN A 183 7.69 13.11 -28.14
CA ASN A 183 8.73 13.19 -27.10
C ASN A 183 8.38 12.16 -26.04
N PHE A 184 9.34 11.32 -25.69
CA PHE A 184 9.16 10.37 -24.61
C PHE A 184 10.30 10.47 -23.59
N GLU A 185 9.95 10.20 -22.35
CA GLU A 185 10.88 9.87 -21.29
C GLU A 185 10.56 8.47 -20.77
N GLN A 186 11.60 7.69 -20.51
CA GLN A 186 11.52 6.37 -19.90
C GLN A 186 12.56 6.25 -18.81
N LEU A 187 12.15 5.74 -17.65
CA LEU A 187 13.02 5.32 -16.57
C LEU A 187 12.88 3.81 -16.40
N ASN A 188 14.00 3.12 -16.30
CA ASN A 188 14.03 1.72 -15.86
C ASN A 188 14.98 1.61 -14.69
N SER A 189 14.69 0.70 -13.76
CA SER A 189 15.56 0.41 -12.64
C SER A 189 15.99 -1.05 -12.59
N ARG A 190 17.12 -1.29 -11.93
CA ARG A 190 17.51 -2.61 -11.41
C ARG A 190 17.82 -2.44 -9.93
N ILE A 191 17.22 -3.29 -9.10
CA ILE A 191 17.24 -3.15 -7.64
C ILE A 191 18.06 -4.29 -7.05
N ASN A 192 19.09 -3.94 -6.29
CA ASN A 192 19.90 -4.86 -5.52
C ASN A 192 19.66 -4.59 -4.02
N VAL A 193 19.16 -5.60 -3.30
CA VAL A 193 18.85 -5.49 -1.87
C VAL A 193 19.89 -6.21 -1.04
N SER A 194 20.37 -5.51 -0.01
CA SER A 194 21.18 -6.04 1.08
C SER A 194 20.44 -5.87 2.41
N HIS A 195 20.98 -6.38 3.51
CA HIS A 195 20.31 -6.37 4.82
C HIS A 195 19.89 -4.95 5.29
N ASP A 196 20.77 -3.98 5.10
CA ASP A 196 20.67 -2.60 5.62
C ASP A 196 20.59 -1.54 4.51
N SER A 197 20.68 -1.96 3.25
CA SER A 197 20.83 -1.05 2.11
C SER A 197 20.17 -1.57 0.85
N ILE A 198 19.73 -0.64 0.01
CA ILE A 198 19.14 -0.91 -1.30
C ILE A 198 19.86 -0.05 -2.32
N MET A 199 20.49 -0.69 -3.29
CA MET A 199 21.10 -0.02 -4.42
C MET A 199 20.16 -0.10 -5.61
N VAL A 200 19.85 1.06 -6.20
CA VAL A 200 18.98 1.17 -7.37
C VAL A 200 19.78 1.76 -8.51
N HIS A 201 19.93 0.97 -9.56
CA HIS A 201 20.59 1.38 -10.80
C HIS A 201 19.52 1.89 -11.76
N TYR A 202 19.46 3.20 -11.95
CA TYR A 202 18.53 3.85 -12.86
C TYR A 202 19.15 4.05 -14.23
N ARG A 203 18.31 3.87 -15.26
CA ARG A 203 18.56 4.26 -16.63
C ARG A 203 17.43 5.15 -17.12
N LYS A 204 17.72 6.42 -17.35
CA LYS A 204 16.81 7.40 -17.95
C LYS A 204 17.10 7.51 -19.45
N ILE A 205 16.07 7.37 -20.27
CA ILE A 205 16.11 7.47 -21.72
C ILE A 205 15.12 8.55 -22.12
N ALA A 206 15.58 9.56 -22.85
CA ALA A 206 14.70 10.55 -23.46
C ALA A 206 14.92 10.55 -24.98
N GLY A 207 13.85 10.72 -25.75
CA GLY A 207 13.95 10.64 -27.20
C GLY A 207 12.69 11.10 -27.93
N HIS A 208 12.69 10.85 -29.23
CA HIS A 208 11.54 11.04 -30.09
C HIS A 208 11.15 9.74 -30.76
N ARG A 209 9.85 9.53 -30.93
CA ARG A 209 9.30 8.49 -31.80
C ARG A 209 8.63 9.18 -33.00
N SER A 210 8.98 8.76 -34.21
CA SER A 210 8.24 9.17 -35.41
C SER A 210 6.88 8.45 -35.48
N ASP A 211 5.96 9.02 -36.26
CA ASP A 211 4.60 8.49 -36.47
C ASP A 211 4.58 7.03 -36.95
N ASP A 212 5.63 6.62 -37.66
CA ASP A 212 5.80 5.25 -38.17
C ASP A 212 6.03 4.22 -37.05
N MET A 213 6.13 4.64 -35.78
CA MET A 213 6.29 3.85 -34.54
C MET A 213 7.48 2.88 -34.48
N ILE A 214 8.25 2.72 -35.56
CA ILE A 214 9.32 1.73 -35.71
C ILE A 214 10.69 2.30 -35.32
N ILE A 215 10.90 3.62 -35.36
CA ILE A 215 12.20 4.25 -35.10
C ILE A 215 12.10 5.20 -33.91
N SER A 216 12.63 4.76 -32.77
CA SER A 216 12.90 5.63 -31.61
C SER A 216 14.29 6.23 -31.76
N LYS A 217 14.39 7.56 -31.90
CA LYS A 217 15.67 8.27 -31.83
C LYS A 217 15.93 8.67 -30.39
N VAL A 218 16.82 7.95 -29.73
CA VAL A 218 17.32 8.31 -28.40
C VAL A 218 18.11 9.60 -28.50
N LYS A 219 17.72 10.61 -27.71
CA LYS A 219 18.42 11.89 -27.58
C LYS A 219 19.37 11.89 -26.39
N THR A 220 18.87 11.38 -25.26
CA THR A 220 19.60 11.37 -23.99
C THR A 220 19.50 9.99 -23.39
N LEU A 221 20.64 9.48 -22.92
CA LEU A 221 20.74 8.29 -22.10
C LEU A 221 21.59 8.65 -20.89
N GLU A 222 21.03 8.50 -19.71
CA GLU A 222 21.69 8.79 -18.44
C GLU A 222 21.54 7.59 -17.52
N ASP A 223 22.67 7.07 -17.05
CA ASP A 223 22.72 6.03 -16.02
C ASP A 223 23.15 6.68 -14.71
N PHE A 224 22.47 6.37 -13.60
CA PHE A 224 22.83 6.84 -12.28
C PHE A 224 22.38 5.87 -11.20
N ASP A 225 23.12 5.87 -10.09
CA ASP A 225 22.88 4.96 -8.98
C ASP A 225 22.34 5.72 -7.77
N MET A 226 21.39 5.11 -7.07
CA MET A 226 20.85 5.62 -5.82
C MET A 226 20.99 4.58 -4.72
N LEU A 227 21.66 4.99 -3.64
CA LEU A 227 21.77 4.19 -2.43
C LEU A 227 20.72 4.65 -1.40
N PHE A 228 19.93 3.70 -0.93
CA PHE A 228 19.00 3.88 0.18
C PHE A 228 19.53 3.09 1.37
N LEU A 229 19.57 3.73 2.53
CA LEU A 229 19.99 3.13 3.79
C LEU A 229 18.79 3.00 4.72
N MET A 230 18.72 1.88 5.43
CA MET A 230 17.74 1.69 6.49
C MET A 230 18.15 2.48 7.73
N LYS A 231 17.36 3.48 8.11
CA LYS A 231 17.53 4.29 9.33
C LYS A 231 16.21 4.35 10.08
N ASP A 232 16.20 3.90 11.34
CA ASP A 232 15.02 3.92 12.21
C ASP A 232 13.79 3.23 11.55
N SER A 233 14.04 2.08 10.91
CA SER A 233 13.05 1.31 10.14
C SER A 233 12.45 2.05 8.92
N VAL A 234 13.13 3.10 8.42
CA VAL A 234 12.78 3.84 7.19
C VAL A 234 13.92 3.79 6.18
N LEU A 235 13.60 3.61 4.90
CA LEU A 235 14.57 3.81 3.81
C LEU A 235 14.81 5.30 3.56
N VAL A 236 16.07 5.73 3.67
CA VAL A 236 16.50 7.10 3.42
C VAL A 236 17.50 7.10 2.28
N THR A 237 17.28 7.93 1.26
CA THR A 237 18.27 8.12 0.19
C THR A 237 19.49 8.87 0.73
N THR A 238 20.69 8.46 0.33
CA THR A 238 21.92 9.19 0.65
C THR A 238 22.11 10.44 -0.19
N ASP A 239 21.39 10.55 -1.32
CA ASP A 239 21.46 11.70 -2.22
C ASP A 239 20.05 12.08 -2.69
N THR A 240 19.54 13.20 -2.19
CA THR A 240 18.24 13.75 -2.59
C THR A 240 18.32 14.58 -3.86
N THR A 241 19.51 14.96 -4.33
CA THR A 241 19.68 15.71 -5.58
C THR A 241 19.38 14.85 -6.79
N LEU A 242 19.69 13.55 -6.73
CA LEU A 242 19.37 12.58 -7.77
C LEU A 242 17.87 12.29 -7.90
N LEU A 243 17.08 12.49 -6.82
CA LEU A 243 15.62 12.40 -6.93
C LEU A 243 15.08 13.41 -7.94
N LYS A 244 15.68 14.61 -8.04
CA LYS A 244 15.26 15.62 -9.02
C LYS A 244 15.46 15.17 -10.47
N LYS A 245 16.30 14.16 -10.74
CA LYS A 245 16.46 13.60 -12.09
C LYS A 245 15.29 12.69 -12.47
N ILE A 246 14.61 12.14 -11.48
CA ILE A 246 13.43 11.28 -11.64
C ILE A 246 12.17 12.14 -11.84
N TRP A 247 12.08 13.30 -11.17
CA TRP A 247 10.93 14.20 -11.19
C TRP A 247 11.24 15.49 -11.97
N ILE A 248 10.94 15.52 -13.28
CA ILE A 248 10.95 16.77 -14.09
C ILE A 248 9.66 16.83 -14.89
#